data_AF-A0A9D2SAF5-F1
#
_entry.id   AF-A0A9D2SAF5-F1
#
_cell.length_a   1.000
_cell.length_b   1.000
_cell.length_c   1.000
_cell.angle_alpha   90.00
_cell.angle_beta   90.00
_cell.angle_gamma   90.00
#
_symmetry.space_group_name_H-M   'P 1'
#
loop_
_entity.id
_entity.type
_entity.pdbx_description
1 polymer ?
#
loop_
_entity_poly.entity_id
_entity_poly.type
_entity_poly.pdbx_seq_one_letter_code
_entity_poly.pdbx_strand_id
1 'polypeptide(L)' 'MEGEQRTQKILIQVTPETKEKAAWLARQSCRSLSAYVRQLLRVQIRDYEAENGPIHRDGGRP' A
#
# COMPACT_ATOMS: atom_id res chain seq x y z
N MET A 1 -20.22 -20.37 -5.84
CA MET A 1 -18.95 -20.21 -5.11
C MET A 1 -18.35 -18.89 -5.58
N GLU A 2 -18.61 -17.81 -4.85
CA GLU A 2 -18.07 -16.48 -5.14
C GLU A 2 -16.54 -16.51 -5.08
N GLY A 3 -15.89 -15.96 -6.10
CA GLY A 3 -14.46 -16.09 -6.34
C GLY A 3 -13.63 -15.64 -5.15
N GLU A 4 -12.72 -16.49 -4.71
CA GLU A 4 -11.62 -16.10 -3.83
C GLU A 4 -10.98 -14.84 -4.39
N GLN A 5 -11.13 -13.71 -3.69
CA GLN A 5 -10.35 -12.51 -3.96
C GLN A 5 -8.89 -12.88 -3.73
N ARG A 6 -8.20 -13.28 -4.79
CA ARG A 6 -6.80 -13.71 -4.75
C ARG A 6 -5.95 -12.55 -4.25
N THR A 7 -5.60 -12.61 -2.97
CA THR A 7 -4.75 -11.61 -2.35
C THR A 7 -3.38 -11.68 -3.00
N GLN A 8 -3.03 -10.67 -3.79
CA GLN A 8 -1.71 -10.57 -4.41
C GLN A 8 -0.68 -10.15 -3.36
N LYS A 9 0.50 -10.76 -3.40
CA LYS A 9 1.64 -10.41 -2.55
C LYS A 9 2.60 -9.55 -3.34
N ILE A 10 3.12 -8.51 -2.70
CA ILE A 10 4.25 -7.72 -3.22
C ILE A 10 5.42 -7.87 -2.25
N LEU A 11 6.63 -7.91 -2.80
CA LEU A 11 7.88 -7.84 -2.04
C LEU A 11 8.46 -6.45 -2.25
N ILE A 12 8.76 -5.74 -1.16
CA ILE A 12 9.37 -4.41 -1.20
C ILE A 12 10.71 -4.49 -0.50
N GLN A 13 11.78 -4.12 -1.21
CA GLN A 13 13.10 -3.96 -0.62
C GLN A 13 13.23 -2.54 -0.06
N VAL A 14 13.67 -2.44 1.18
CA VAL A 14 13.90 -1.18 1.89
C VAL A 14 15.20 -1.27 2.68
N THR A 15 15.76 -0.13 3.06
CA THR A 15 16.91 -0.12 3.97
C THR A 15 16.51 -0.64 5.36
N PRO A 16 17.47 -1.14 6.16
CA PRO A 16 17.20 -1.56 7.53
C PRO A 16 16.56 -0.44 8.36
N GLU A 17 17.08 0.78 8.23
CA GLU A 17 16.58 1.97 8.93
C GLU A 17 15.10 2.25 8.59
N THR A 18 14.74 2.21 7.31
CA THR A 18 13.33 2.41 6.89
C THR A 18 12.43 1.33 7.46
N LYS A 19 12.89 0.07 7.50
CA LYS A 19 12.13 -1.04 8.06
C LYS A 19 11.90 -0.86 9.57
N GLU A 20 12.92 -0.44 10.31
CA GLU A 20 12.82 -0.18 11.75
C GLU A 20 11.84 0.95 12.05
N LYS A 21 11.95 2.07 11.34
CA LYS A 21 11.04 3.21 11.47
C LYS A 21 9.60 2.81 11.15
N ALA A 22 9.38 2.06 10.07
CA ALA A 22 8.05 1.57 9.70
C ALA A 22 7.49 0.58 10.74
N ALA A 23 8.33 -0.29 11.31
CA ALA A 23 7.91 -1.21 12.36
C ALA A 23 7.53 -0.48 13.66
N TRP A 24 8.28 0.56 14.03
CA TRP A 24 7.95 1.41 15.17
C TRP A 24 6.61 2.13 14.97
N LEU A 25 6.40 2.75 13.81
CA LEU A 25 5.15 3.42 13.46
C LEU A 25 3.96 2.46 13.42
N ALA A 26 4.15 1.26 12.88
CA ALA A 26 3.12 0.22 12.87
C ALA A 26 2.65 -0.13 14.29
N ARG A 27 3.59 -0.29 15.22
CA ARG A 27 3.28 -0.56 16.65
C ARG A 27 2.51 0.59 17.29
N GLN A 28 2.90 1.84 17.05
CA GLN A 28 2.18 3.02 17.56
C GLN A 28 0.73 3.06 17.05
N SER A 29 0.49 2.57 15.83
CA SER A 29 -0.85 2.48 15.24
C SER A 29 -1.63 1.21 15.59
N CYS A 30 -1.13 0.37 16.51
CA CYS A 30 -1.70 -0.94 16.87
C CYS A 30 -1.91 -1.87 15.65
N ARG A 31 -0.99 -1.83 14.67
CA ARG A 31 -1.06 -2.60 13.42
C ARG A 31 0.16 -3.49 13.23
N SER A 32 -0.02 -4.56 12.46
CA SER A 32 1.13 -5.27 11.89
C SER A 32 1.83 -4.39 10.85
N LEU A 33 3.12 -4.62 10.63
CA LEU A 33 3.88 -3.89 9.61
C LEU A 33 3.21 -3.97 8.23
N SER A 34 2.73 -5.15 7.84
CA SER A 34 2.02 -5.35 6.57
C SER A 34 0.69 -4.59 6.50
N ALA A 35 -0.06 -4.52 7.61
CA ALA A 35 -1.31 -3.75 7.65
C ALA A 35 -1.05 -2.25 7.60
N TYR A 36 0.00 -1.78 8.27
CA TYR A 36 0.45 -0.40 8.24
C TYR A 36 0.90 0.03 6.84
N VAL A 37 1.81 -0.73 6.20
CA VAL A 37 2.27 -0.45 4.82
C VAL A 37 1.11 -0.51 3.82
N ARG A 38 0.19 -1.46 3.97
CA ARG A 38 -1.01 -1.53 3.12
C ARG A 38 -1.89 -0.29 3.25
N GLN A 39 -2.04 0.25 4.47
CA GLN A 39 -2.77 1.49 4.69
C GLN A 39 -2.06 2.67 4.02
N LEU A 40 -0.73 2.79 4.19
CA LEU A 40 0.04 3.85 3.55
C LEU A 40 -0.11 3.82 2.02
N LEU A 41 -0.02 2.63 1.41
CA LEU A 41 -0.22 2.48 -0.03
C LEU A 41 -1.62 2.93 -0.48
N ARG A 42 -2.67 2.57 0.29
CA ARG A 42 -4.04 2.99 -0.02
C ARG A 42 -4.24 4.50 0.09
N VAL A 43 -3.67 5.12 1.12
CA VAL A 43 -3.75 6.57 1.30
C VAL A 43 -3.03 7.26 0.15
N GLN A 44 -1.81 6.84 -0.17
CA GLN A 44 -1.04 7.43 -1.27
C GLN A 44 -1.75 7.31 -2.63
N ILE A 45 -2.35 6.15 -2.92
CA ILE A 45 -3.13 5.95 -4.15
C ILE A 45 -4.33 6.90 -4.17
N ARG A 46 -5.08 6.97 -3.07
CA ARG A 46 -6.28 7.82 -2.99
C ARG A 46 -5.94 9.30 -3.13
N ASP A 47 -4.87 9.74 -2.49
CA ASP A 47 -4.43 11.13 -2.53
C ASP A 47 -3.96 11.49 -3.95
N TYR A 48 -3.20 10.60 -4.60
CA TYR A 48 -2.86 10.75 -6.01
C TYR A 48 -4.09 10.83 -6.91
N GLU A 49 -5.08 9.94 -6.74
CA GLU A 49 -6.31 9.91 -7.55
C GLU A 49 -7.18 11.16 -7.33
N ALA A 50 -7.18 11.73 -6.12
CA ALA A 50 -7.87 12.96 -5.82
C ALA A 50 -7.25 14.16 -6.57
N GLU A 51 -5.93 14.16 -6.78
CA GLU A 51 -5.20 15.23 -7.45
C GLU A 51 -5.13 15.06 -8.98
N ASN A 52 -5.03 13.81 -9.46
CA ASN A 52 -4.67 13.50 -10.87
C ASN A 52 -5.77 12.75 -11.62
N GLY A 53 -6.87 12.39 -10.95
CA GLY A 53 -7.92 11.53 -11.50
C GLY A 53 -7.64 10.03 -11.32
N PRO A 54 -8.62 9.17 -11.63
CA PRO A 54 -8.55 7.73 -11.37
C PRO A 54 -7.37 7.03 -12.06
N ILE A 55 -6.72 6.09 -11.38
CA ILE A 55 -5.71 5.24 -12.01
C ILE A 55 -6.43 4.16 -12.82
N HIS A 56 -6.46 4.31 -14.14
CA HIS A 56 -6.96 3.27 -15.03
C HIS A 56 -5.95 2.12 -15.13
N ARG A 57 -6.42 0.88 -14.96
CA ARG A 57 -5.59 -0.35 -14.99
C ARG A 57 -5.07 -0.72 -16.38
N ASP A 58 -5.51 -0.01 -17.41
CA ASP A 58 -5.00 -0.11 -18.76
C ASP A 58 -4.07 1.07 -18.98
N GLY A 59 -2.78 0.79 -19.08
CA GLY A 59 -1.71 1.78 -19.17
C GLY A 59 -2.12 2.95 -20.06
N GLY A 60 -2.19 4.13 -19.45
CA GLY A 60 -2.69 5.33 -20.09
C GLY A 60 -2.11 5.51 -21.48
N ARG A 61 -2.99 5.47 -22.47
CA ARG A 61 -2.85 6.36 -23.61
C ARG A 61 -4.19 7.08 -23.78
N PRO A 62 -4.19 8.41 -23.94
CA PRO A 62 -5.36 9.10 -24.48
C PRO A 62 -5.72 8.57 -25.89
#